data_AF-A0A672SII5-F1
#
_entry.id   AF-A0A672SII5-F1
#
_cell.length_a   1.000
_cell.length_b   1.000
_cell.length_c   1.000
_cell.angle_alpha   90.00
_cell.angle_beta   90.00
_cell.angle_gamma   90.00
#
_symmetry.space_group_name_H-M   'P 1'
#
loop_
_entity.id
_entity.type
_entity.pdbx_description
1 polymer ?
#
loop_
_entity_poly.entity_id
_entity_poly.type
_entity_poly.pdbx_seq_one_letter_code
_entity_poly.pdbx_strand_id
1 'polypeptide(L)'
;MPEVSHFTSLLPLPQRHCGGKSGVTNVLLLLSSNIQSDVLLHSTCSVLWTMWSSYVDYNNTFIFLFGLSRFKGNVTWYTVNLDLPPSERWTQVIKDKNTEPLIVDTLPQPFSDEIKGIAAVSGIPLGEITLFNIFYEVFTVCTSIVAEDFNGNIYHGRNLDFGLFMGWDRQNKTWTLTEKLKPLVVNFNFQRGNKTVFKSTNFAGYVGMLTGIRPGEFSLTTNERFNLDGGYVGILEWIFGKRDGMWMGFLTRKVLENATSYEDAKGQLSLTKLLAPAYFILGGNRTGQGCVITRTRINTLDIWELYMKLGRWYVLETNYDHWEKPMIFDDRRTPAMKCMNQTTQANISLASIYDVLSTKPVLNKLTTYTSLMEVSTGSLESYIRDCPNPCTPW
;
A
#
# COMPACT_ATOMS: atom_id res chain seq x y z
N MET A 1 -58.06 -40.74 13.00
CA MET A 1 -58.06 -42.15 12.55
C MET A 1 -59.08 -42.29 11.42
N PRO A 2 -58.84 -43.13 10.40
CA PRO A 2 -57.69 -44.05 10.17
C PRO A 2 -56.78 -43.53 9.03
N GLU A 3 -55.44 -43.63 9.01
CA GLU A 3 -54.48 -44.76 9.07
C GLU A 3 -54.71 -45.86 8.02
N VAL A 4 -53.84 -45.95 7.00
CA VAL A 4 -52.78 -46.98 6.86
C VAL A 4 -51.68 -46.50 5.89
N SER A 5 -50.45 -46.84 6.28
CA SER A 5 -49.09 -46.68 5.75
C SER A 5 -48.77 -47.12 4.30
N HIS A 6 -47.75 -46.47 3.70
CA HIS A 6 -46.47 -47.12 3.37
C HIS A 6 -45.31 -46.11 3.19
N PHE A 7 -44.14 -46.52 3.70
CA PHE A 7 -42.84 -45.85 3.71
C PHE A 7 -42.22 -45.66 2.32
N THR A 8 -41.50 -44.55 2.10
CA THR A 8 -40.20 -44.54 1.40
C THR A 8 -39.44 -43.24 1.67
N SER A 9 -38.25 -43.38 2.23
CA SER A 9 -37.28 -42.33 2.55
C SER A 9 -36.56 -41.84 1.29
N LEU A 10 -36.51 -40.52 1.07
CA LEU A 10 -35.62 -39.89 0.09
C LEU A 10 -34.51 -39.12 0.82
N LEU A 11 -33.30 -39.65 0.66
CA LEU A 11 -32.02 -39.09 1.08
C LEU A 11 -31.62 -37.87 0.22
N PRO A 12 -30.94 -36.87 0.79
CA PRO A 12 -30.24 -35.84 0.01
C PRO A 12 -28.89 -36.35 -0.53
N LEU A 13 -28.64 -36.11 -1.82
CA LEU A 13 -27.41 -36.43 -2.56
C LEU A 13 -26.32 -35.34 -2.37
N PRO A 14 -25.02 -35.65 -2.62
CA PRO A 14 -23.97 -35.42 -1.63
C PRO A 14 -22.98 -34.27 -1.94
N GLN A 15 -22.50 -33.64 -0.87
CA GLN A 15 -21.25 -32.89 -0.85
C GLN A 15 -20.07 -33.85 -1.05
N ARG A 16 -19.27 -33.65 -2.09
CA ARG A 16 -18.00 -34.38 -2.25
C ARG A 16 -16.91 -33.71 -1.42
N HIS A 17 -16.60 -34.33 -0.28
CA HIS A 17 -15.32 -34.20 0.41
C HIS A 17 -14.28 -35.10 -0.26
N CYS A 18 -13.09 -34.57 -0.55
CA CYS A 18 -11.89 -35.37 -0.74
C CYS A 18 -11.07 -35.29 0.56
N GLY A 19 -11.17 -36.33 1.38
CA GLY A 19 -10.28 -36.55 2.53
C GLY A 19 -9.19 -37.55 2.15
N GLY A 20 -7.94 -37.22 2.52
CA GLY A 20 -6.85 -38.18 2.69
C GLY A 20 -6.28 -38.02 4.10
N LYS A 21 -6.41 -39.06 4.92
CA LYS A 21 -5.86 -39.16 6.29
C LYS A 21 -4.51 -39.87 6.26
N SER A 22 -3.54 -39.34 7.01
CA SER A 22 -2.60 -40.05 7.90
C SER A 22 -1.80 -38.98 8.63
N GLY A 23 -1.44 -39.03 9.90
CA GLY A 23 -1.74 -39.89 11.03
C GLY A 23 -1.34 -39.08 12.27
N VAL A 24 -2.17 -39.12 13.30
CA VAL A 24 -1.99 -38.36 14.55
C VAL A 24 -1.14 -39.18 15.50
N THR A 25 -0.11 -38.56 16.08
CA THR A 25 0.46 -38.99 17.36
C THR A 25 0.68 -37.77 18.24
N ASN A 26 -0.05 -37.75 19.35
CA ASN A 26 0.04 -36.79 20.46
C ASN A 26 1.44 -36.74 21.05
N VAL A 27 1.91 -35.56 21.49
CA VAL A 27 2.44 -35.34 22.86
C VAL A 27 2.23 -33.87 23.23
N LEU A 28 1.56 -33.65 24.38
CA LEU A 28 1.46 -32.38 25.10
C LEU A 28 2.54 -32.35 26.21
N LEU A 29 3.00 -31.14 26.56
CA LEU A 29 3.80 -30.75 27.75
C LEU A 29 5.33 -30.97 27.72
N LEU A 30 6.09 -29.86 27.71
CA LEU A 30 6.76 -29.33 28.91
C LEU A 30 7.54 -28.03 28.59
N LEU A 31 7.50 -27.11 29.55
CA LEU A 31 8.24 -25.86 29.59
C LEU A 31 9.74 -26.09 29.85
N SER A 32 10.53 -25.11 29.40
CA SER A 32 11.81 -24.63 29.94
C SER A 32 13.12 -25.15 29.35
N SER A 33 14.04 -24.18 29.22
CA SER A 33 15.49 -24.26 29.07
C SER A 33 16.10 -24.35 27.66
N ASN A 34 16.60 -23.19 27.22
CA ASN A 34 17.98 -22.90 26.81
C ASN A 34 18.65 -23.69 25.66
N ILE A 35 19.24 -22.87 24.77
CA ILE A 35 20.42 -23.11 23.92
C ILE A 35 20.16 -23.88 22.62
N GLN A 36 20.12 -23.16 21.48
CA GLN A 36 21.16 -23.16 20.43
C GLN A 36 20.67 -22.44 19.17
N SER A 37 21.14 -21.21 18.95
CA SER A 37 21.03 -20.51 17.67
C SER A 37 22.25 -19.62 17.48
N ASP A 38 23.42 -20.24 17.32
CA ASP A 38 24.72 -19.54 17.19
C ASP A 38 25.56 -19.97 15.98
N VAL A 39 24.95 -20.55 14.94
CA VAL A 39 25.73 -21.05 13.78
C VAL A 39 25.39 -20.37 12.44
N LEU A 40 24.45 -19.41 12.40
CA LEU A 40 24.11 -18.68 11.16
C LEU A 40 24.37 -17.16 11.19
N LEU A 41 24.83 -16.60 12.31
CA LEU A 41 25.27 -15.19 12.39
C LEU A 41 26.77 -14.99 12.07
N HIS A 42 27.57 -16.06 12.02
CA HIS A 42 29.03 -15.93 11.90
C HIS A 42 29.57 -15.76 10.47
N SER A 43 28.80 -16.07 9.42
CA SER A 43 29.31 -16.01 8.03
C SER A 43 29.08 -14.66 7.33
N THR A 44 28.12 -13.84 7.77
CA THR A 44 27.84 -12.51 7.18
C THR A 44 28.68 -11.39 7.83
N CYS A 45 29.11 -11.57 9.07
CA CYS A 45 29.99 -10.62 9.76
C CYS A 45 31.43 -10.66 9.22
N SER A 46 31.90 -11.83 8.76
CA SER A 46 33.29 -12.00 8.30
C SER A 46 33.58 -11.35 6.94
N VAL A 47 32.59 -11.26 6.05
CA VAL A 47 32.74 -10.67 4.70
C VAL A 47 32.68 -9.13 4.76
N LEU A 48 31.84 -8.57 5.63
CA LEU A 48 31.81 -7.13 5.90
C LEU A 48 33.08 -6.66 6.62
N TRP A 49 33.65 -7.47 7.53
CA TRP A 49 34.94 -7.15 8.15
C TRP A 49 36.07 -7.14 7.13
N THR A 50 36.14 -8.12 6.21
CA THR A 50 37.23 -8.14 5.22
C THR A 50 37.14 -7.01 4.19
N MET A 51 35.94 -6.54 3.82
CA MET A 51 35.79 -5.35 2.96
C MET A 51 36.03 -4.02 3.67
N TRP A 52 35.79 -3.92 4.99
CA TRP A 52 36.13 -2.72 5.78
C TRP A 52 37.61 -2.69 6.21
N SER A 53 38.25 -3.85 6.34
CA SER A 53 39.64 -3.95 6.77
C SER A 53 40.67 -3.52 5.71
N SER A 54 40.26 -3.28 4.47
CA SER A 54 41.15 -2.76 3.43
C SER A 54 41.30 -1.23 3.44
N TYR A 55 40.62 -0.54 4.36
CA TYR A 55 40.71 0.92 4.54
C TYR A 55 41.03 1.28 6.00
N VAL A 56 41.93 0.52 6.63
CA VAL A 56 42.52 0.90 7.92
C VAL A 56 43.97 1.28 7.65
N ASP A 57 44.20 2.57 7.47
CA ASP A 57 45.54 3.14 7.35
C ASP A 57 46.22 3.04 8.73
N TYR A 58 47.09 2.05 8.91
CA TYR A 58 47.74 1.74 10.19
C TYR A 58 48.95 2.63 10.49
N ASN A 59 49.30 3.61 9.64
CA ASN A 59 50.42 4.50 9.88
C ASN A 59 49.98 5.97 9.86
N ASN A 60 49.94 6.55 11.06
CA ASN A 60 49.46 7.87 11.39
C ASN A 60 50.43 9.01 10.94
N THR A 61 50.96 8.96 9.71
CA THR A 61 52.02 9.89 9.26
C THR A 61 51.75 10.59 7.93
N PHE A 62 50.54 10.51 7.37
CA PHE A 62 50.13 11.32 6.21
C PHE A 62 48.67 11.79 6.34
N ILE A 63 48.38 12.59 7.36
CA ILE A 63 47.16 13.43 7.39
C ILE A 63 47.58 14.90 7.33
N PHE A 64 48.20 15.26 6.22
CA PHE A 64 48.27 16.64 5.72
C PHE A 64 47.99 16.51 4.24
N LEU A 65 46.71 16.57 3.83
CA LEU A 65 46.29 17.10 2.52
C LEU A 65 44.78 17.04 2.23
N PHE A 66 43.92 16.43 3.07
CA PHE A 66 42.47 16.60 2.92
C PHE A 66 41.80 16.82 4.27
N GLY A 67 41.40 18.08 4.53
CA GLY A 67 40.80 18.53 5.78
C GLY A 67 39.39 17.99 6.03
N LEU A 68 39.29 16.74 6.48
CA LEU A 68 38.08 16.22 7.15
C LEU A 68 38.32 16.28 8.66
N SER A 69 37.90 17.37 9.29
CA SER A 69 37.87 17.47 10.76
C SER A 69 36.97 16.36 11.30
N ARG A 70 37.53 15.43 12.07
CA ARG A 70 36.76 14.41 12.83
C ARG A 70 36.01 15.03 14.02
N PHE A 71 36.24 16.31 14.29
CA PHE A 71 35.61 17.06 15.38
C PHE A 71 34.65 18.10 14.81
N LYS A 72 33.36 17.94 15.09
CA LYS A 72 32.29 18.86 14.65
C LYS A 72 31.87 19.86 15.74
N GLY A 73 32.17 19.58 17.01
CA GLY A 73 31.85 20.46 18.14
C GLY A 73 31.69 19.67 19.44
N ASN A 74 31.63 20.39 20.56
CA ASN A 74 31.37 19.80 21.89
C ASN A 74 29.87 19.53 22.10
N VAL A 75 29.56 18.50 22.88
CA VAL A 75 28.17 18.22 23.32
C VAL A 75 27.79 19.20 24.44
N THR A 76 26.62 19.84 24.31
CA THR A 76 26.11 20.81 25.29
C THR A 76 25.58 20.09 26.54
N TRP A 77 25.95 20.58 27.74
CA TRP A 77 25.37 20.11 29.00
C TRP A 77 24.05 20.83 29.30
N TYR A 78 23.08 20.07 29.83
CA TYR A 78 21.82 20.60 30.36
C TYR A 78 21.58 20.04 31.77
N THR A 79 21.07 20.87 32.67
CA THR A 79 20.59 20.43 33.98
C THR A 79 19.09 20.18 33.92
N VAL A 80 18.67 18.91 34.06
CA VAL A 80 17.26 18.54 34.16
C VAL A 80 16.89 18.50 35.64
N ASN A 81 16.16 19.53 36.11
CA ASN A 81 15.76 19.62 37.51
C ASN A 81 14.62 18.62 37.83
N LEU A 82 14.91 17.59 38.61
CA LEU A 82 13.93 16.57 39.00
C LEU A 82 12.90 17.07 40.02
N ASP A 83 13.16 18.19 40.70
CA ASP A 83 12.23 18.81 41.64
C ASP A 83 11.08 19.54 40.93
N LEU A 84 11.24 19.86 39.63
CA LEU A 84 10.15 20.38 38.81
C LEU A 84 9.11 19.29 38.50
N PRO A 85 7.84 19.67 38.27
CA PRO A 85 6.82 18.77 37.75
C PRO A 85 7.32 18.05 36.49
N PRO A 86 7.02 16.75 36.30
CA PRO A 86 7.49 16.00 35.14
C PRO A 86 7.23 16.68 33.78
N SER A 87 6.13 17.43 33.65
CA SER A 87 5.75 18.20 32.46
C SER A 87 6.68 19.36 32.11
N GLU A 88 7.48 19.87 33.06
CA GLU A 88 8.29 21.08 32.88
C GLU A 88 9.79 20.77 32.70
N ARG A 89 10.25 19.59 33.13
CA ARG A 89 11.67 19.22 33.24
C ARG A 89 12.50 19.40 31.96
N TRP A 90 11.87 19.22 30.80
CA TRP A 90 12.53 19.24 29.49
C TRP A 90 12.39 20.56 28.73
N THR A 91 11.69 21.55 29.31
CA THR A 91 11.33 22.79 28.62
C THR A 91 12.54 23.52 28.07
N GLN A 92 13.60 23.67 28.87
CA GLN A 92 14.81 24.38 28.46
C GLN A 92 15.54 23.64 27.33
N VAL A 93 15.68 22.32 27.46
CA VAL A 93 16.36 21.48 26.44
C VAL A 93 15.65 21.61 25.10
N ILE A 94 14.32 21.51 25.08
CA ILE A 94 13.54 21.59 23.85
C ILE A 94 13.57 23.00 23.27
N LYS A 95 13.45 24.07 24.07
CA LYS A 95 13.57 25.45 23.57
C LYS A 95 14.88 25.69 22.83
N ASP A 96 15.98 25.16 23.35
CA ASP A 96 17.32 25.37 22.78
C ASP A 96 17.61 24.44 21.59
N LYS A 97 16.90 23.31 21.47
CA LYS A 97 17.12 22.28 20.43
C LYS A 97 16.03 22.18 19.36
N ASN A 98 14.91 22.89 19.50
CA ASN A 98 13.81 22.88 18.54
C ASN A 98 14.13 23.76 17.32
N THR A 99 15.21 23.43 16.62
CA THR A 99 15.73 24.18 15.46
C THR A 99 15.56 23.43 14.14
N GLU A 100 15.19 22.15 14.17
CA GLU A 100 14.95 21.36 12.97
C GLU A 100 13.53 21.59 12.42
N PRO A 101 13.36 21.77 11.10
CA PRO A 101 12.04 21.88 10.51
C PRO A 101 11.24 20.60 10.78
N LEU A 102 9.95 20.76 11.08
CA LEU A 102 9.06 19.61 11.16
C LEU A 102 9.04 18.90 9.79
N ILE A 103 8.82 17.58 9.77
CA ILE A 103 8.76 16.83 8.49
C ILE A 103 7.80 17.50 7.50
N VAL A 104 6.67 18.03 7.99
CA VAL A 104 5.70 18.77 7.17
C VAL A 104 6.30 19.97 6.43
N ASP A 105 7.24 20.70 7.03
CA ASP A 105 7.88 21.87 6.42
C ASP A 105 8.84 21.49 5.29
N THR A 106 9.19 20.20 5.22
CA THR A 106 10.09 19.66 4.19
C THR A 106 9.32 19.06 3.02
N LEU A 107 8.01 18.79 3.18
CA LEU A 107 7.16 18.23 2.14
C LEU A 107 7.01 19.20 0.96
N PRO A 108 6.94 18.70 -0.29
CA PRO A 108 6.79 19.55 -1.46
C PRO A 108 5.43 20.27 -1.43
N GLN A 109 5.35 21.44 -2.06
CA GLN A 109 4.07 22.10 -2.29
C GLN A 109 3.28 21.38 -3.40
N PRO A 110 1.93 21.38 -3.34
CA PRO A 110 1.07 22.07 -2.36
C PRO A 110 0.84 21.28 -1.05
N PHE A 111 1.42 20.09 -0.89
CA PHE A 111 1.06 19.13 0.15
C PHE A 111 1.32 19.63 1.58
N SER A 112 2.42 20.36 1.79
CA SER A 112 2.73 20.95 3.11
C SER A 112 1.61 21.90 3.57
N ASP A 113 1.17 22.78 2.69
CA ASP A 113 0.16 23.79 3.02
C ASP A 113 -1.24 23.17 3.14
N GLU A 114 -1.58 22.19 2.29
CA GLU A 114 -2.83 21.43 2.43
C GLU A 114 -2.88 20.71 3.80
N ILE A 115 -1.80 20.07 4.24
CA ILE A 115 -1.70 19.39 5.54
C ILE A 115 -1.85 20.39 6.71
N LYS A 116 -1.16 21.55 6.62
CA LYS A 116 -1.27 22.61 7.63
C LYS A 116 -2.69 23.17 7.72
N GLY A 117 -3.35 23.38 6.58
CA GLY A 117 -4.74 23.83 6.52
C GLY A 117 -5.71 22.84 7.17
N ILE A 118 -5.54 21.54 6.90
CA ILE A 118 -6.33 20.47 7.52
C ILE A 118 -6.16 20.48 9.04
N ALA A 119 -4.92 20.56 9.53
CA ALA A 119 -4.64 20.60 10.98
C ALA A 119 -5.29 21.82 11.64
N ALA A 120 -5.19 23.00 11.00
CA ALA A 120 -5.75 24.24 11.52
C ALA A 120 -7.29 24.20 11.65
N VAL A 121 -7.99 23.66 10.65
CA VAL A 121 -9.47 23.59 10.64
C VAL A 121 -10.00 22.46 11.52
N SER A 122 -9.33 21.31 11.54
CA SER A 122 -9.78 20.16 12.33
C SER A 122 -9.49 20.30 13.83
N GLY A 123 -8.54 21.15 14.21
CA GLY A 123 -8.03 21.24 15.59
C GLY A 123 -7.14 20.05 16.00
N ILE A 124 -6.83 19.15 15.05
CA ILE A 124 -5.94 18.01 15.29
C ILE A 124 -4.48 18.49 15.22
N PRO A 125 -3.59 18.04 16.14
CA PRO A 125 -2.19 18.42 16.11
C PRO A 125 -1.54 18.17 14.75
N LEU A 126 -0.76 19.14 14.26
CA LEU A 126 -0.10 19.09 12.94
C LEU A 126 0.73 17.82 12.75
N GLY A 127 1.39 17.35 13.80
CA GLY A 127 2.17 16.11 13.79
C GLY A 127 1.31 14.87 13.50
N GLU A 128 0.08 14.81 14.00
CA GLU A 128 -0.83 13.68 13.78
C GLU A 128 -1.35 13.65 12.33
N ILE A 129 -1.74 14.80 11.77
CA ILE A 129 -2.15 14.89 10.35
C ILE A 129 -0.97 14.59 9.42
N THR A 130 0.23 15.07 9.75
CA THR A 130 1.46 14.77 9.00
C THR A 130 1.74 13.27 9.03
N LEU A 131 1.67 12.67 10.22
CA LEU A 131 1.90 11.25 10.41
C LEU A 131 0.84 10.39 9.69
N PHE A 132 -0.43 10.82 9.69
CA PHE A 132 -1.49 10.20 8.90
C PHE A 132 -1.15 10.17 7.40
N ASN A 133 -0.58 11.25 6.86
CA ASN A 133 -0.17 11.33 5.46
C ASN A 133 1.10 10.52 5.14
N ILE A 134 1.91 10.18 6.14
CA ILE A 134 3.09 9.31 5.99
C ILE A 134 2.70 7.83 6.13
N PHE A 135 1.76 7.51 7.02
CA PHE A 135 1.38 6.14 7.35
C PHE A 135 0.80 5.34 6.19
N TYR A 136 0.22 6.00 5.18
CA TYR A 136 -0.32 5.32 4.01
C TYR A 136 0.74 4.58 3.18
N GLU A 137 2.03 4.87 3.35
CA GLU A 137 3.12 4.28 2.57
C GLU A 137 3.63 2.93 3.13
N VAL A 138 2.95 2.33 4.13
CA VAL A 138 3.51 1.18 4.88
C VAL A 138 2.49 0.06 5.21
N PHE A 139 1.19 0.36 5.29
CA PHE A 139 0.17 -0.58 5.83
C PHE A 139 -1.03 -0.83 4.91
N THR A 140 -0.85 -0.71 3.59
CA THR A 140 -1.91 -0.98 2.63
C THR A 140 -1.73 -2.35 1.99
N VAL A 141 -2.84 -2.99 1.72
CA VAL A 141 -2.97 -4.22 0.94
C VAL A 141 -4.08 -3.92 -0.08
N CYS A 142 -4.03 -4.47 -1.29
CA CYS A 142 -4.91 -4.00 -2.36
C CYS A 142 -5.16 -5.09 -3.41
N THR A 143 -6.24 -4.97 -4.17
CA THR A 143 -6.42 -5.69 -5.44
C THR A 143 -6.88 -4.69 -6.49
N SER A 144 -6.22 -4.65 -7.64
CA SER A 144 -6.53 -3.73 -8.74
C SER A 144 -6.59 -4.49 -10.05
N ILE A 145 -7.56 -4.15 -10.90
CA ILE A 145 -7.87 -4.82 -12.16
C ILE A 145 -8.04 -3.75 -13.24
N VAL A 146 -7.35 -3.92 -14.36
CA VAL A 146 -7.64 -3.20 -15.61
C VAL A 146 -8.01 -4.23 -16.67
N ALA A 147 -9.15 -4.05 -17.32
CA ALA A 147 -9.65 -4.97 -18.34
C ALA A 147 -10.23 -4.22 -19.54
N GLU A 148 -10.13 -4.85 -20.71
CA GLU A 148 -10.63 -4.34 -21.99
C GLU A 148 -11.73 -5.26 -22.54
N ASP A 149 -12.89 -4.70 -22.91
CA ASP A 149 -13.93 -5.45 -23.63
C ASP A 149 -13.67 -5.56 -25.14
N PHE A 150 -14.53 -6.27 -25.87
CA PHE A 150 -14.41 -6.40 -27.33
C PHE A 150 -14.65 -5.10 -28.11
N ASN A 151 -15.25 -4.08 -27.48
CA ASN A 151 -15.45 -2.76 -28.09
C ASN A 151 -14.26 -1.83 -27.85
N GLY A 152 -13.26 -2.27 -27.08
CA GLY A 152 -12.09 -1.48 -26.71
C GLY A 152 -12.32 -0.55 -25.52
N ASN A 153 -13.43 -0.71 -24.77
CA ASN A 153 -13.64 0.05 -23.54
C ASN A 153 -12.74 -0.48 -22.44
N ILE A 154 -12.12 0.44 -21.69
CA ILE A 154 -11.25 0.13 -20.56
C ILE A 154 -12.00 0.34 -19.25
N TYR A 155 -12.12 -0.76 -18.49
CA TYR A 155 -12.66 -0.76 -17.14
C TYR A 155 -11.52 -0.93 -16.14
N HIS A 156 -11.57 -0.17 -15.04
CA HIS A 156 -10.57 -0.22 -13.99
C HIS A 156 -11.28 -0.27 -12.63
N GLY A 157 -11.12 -1.38 -11.91
CA GLY A 157 -11.70 -1.55 -10.58
C GLY A 157 -10.67 -1.95 -9.54
N ARG A 158 -10.97 -1.65 -8.28
CA ARG A 158 -10.05 -1.97 -7.18
C ARG A 158 -10.72 -2.12 -5.81
N ASN A 159 -10.11 -2.93 -4.95
CA ASN A 159 -10.33 -2.95 -3.49
C ASN A 159 -9.17 -2.27 -2.78
N LEU A 160 -9.50 -1.37 -1.83
CA LEU A 160 -8.54 -0.83 -0.87
C LEU A 160 -8.66 -1.53 0.46
N ASP A 161 -7.61 -2.27 0.81
CA ASP A 161 -7.49 -2.97 2.08
C ASP A 161 -6.49 -2.19 2.97
N PHE A 162 -6.93 -1.65 4.10
CA PHE A 162 -6.07 -0.79 4.92
C PHE A 162 -6.25 -1.04 6.40
N GLY A 163 -5.16 -0.97 7.17
CA GLY A 163 -5.20 -1.03 8.63
C GLY A 163 -4.62 -2.31 9.21
N LEU A 164 -3.90 -3.08 8.38
CA LEU A 164 -3.23 -4.29 8.81
C LEU A 164 -2.27 -3.98 9.98
N PHE A 165 -2.31 -4.82 11.02
CA PHE A 165 -1.54 -4.69 12.26
C PHE A 165 -1.88 -3.50 13.17
N MET A 166 -2.85 -2.65 12.82
CA MET A 166 -3.23 -1.47 13.59
C MET A 166 -4.46 -1.72 14.47
N GLY A 167 -4.36 -2.77 15.30
CA GLY A 167 -5.37 -3.17 16.29
C GLY A 167 -6.42 -4.15 15.74
N TRP A 168 -6.66 -5.24 16.48
CA TRP A 168 -7.68 -6.25 16.16
C TRP A 168 -8.75 -6.30 17.25
N ASP A 169 -9.99 -6.02 16.85
CA ASP A 169 -11.15 -6.21 17.72
C ASP A 169 -11.54 -7.69 17.72
N ARG A 170 -11.27 -8.38 18.83
CA ARG A 170 -11.58 -9.80 18.99
C ARG A 170 -13.08 -10.09 19.04
N GLN A 171 -13.90 -9.15 19.50
CA GLN A 171 -15.34 -9.33 19.64
C GLN A 171 -16.00 -9.25 18.27
N ASN A 172 -15.73 -8.18 17.53
CA ASN A 172 -16.34 -7.95 16.22
C ASN A 172 -15.59 -8.65 15.07
N LYS A 173 -14.37 -9.12 15.33
CA LYS A 173 -13.45 -9.72 14.35
C LYS A 173 -13.19 -8.75 13.18
N THR A 174 -12.81 -7.53 13.53
CA THR A 174 -12.50 -6.45 12.60
C THR A 174 -11.18 -5.78 12.96
N TRP A 175 -10.57 -5.13 11.98
CA TRP A 175 -9.39 -4.29 12.20
C TRP A 175 -9.83 -2.91 12.67
N THR A 176 -9.32 -2.49 13.83
CA THR A 176 -9.77 -1.25 14.48
C THR A 176 -9.52 -0.03 13.60
N LEU A 177 -8.34 0.05 12.97
CA LEU A 177 -8.03 1.17 12.06
C LEU A 177 -8.91 1.14 10.81
N THR A 178 -9.14 -0.03 10.21
CA THR A 178 -10.03 -0.17 9.05
C THR A 178 -11.42 0.39 9.33
N GLU A 179 -12.04 0.00 10.45
CA GLU A 179 -13.38 0.49 10.81
C GLU A 179 -13.39 2.00 11.07
N LYS A 180 -12.32 2.57 11.61
CA LYS A 180 -12.18 4.03 11.79
C LYS A 180 -11.96 4.79 10.49
N LEU A 181 -11.45 4.14 9.46
CA LEU A 181 -11.20 4.75 8.15
C LEU A 181 -12.43 4.74 7.24
N LYS A 182 -13.33 3.75 7.37
CA LYS A 182 -14.54 3.68 6.54
C LYS A 182 -15.36 4.98 6.54
N PRO A 183 -15.64 5.64 7.68
CA PRO A 183 -16.38 6.90 7.70
C PRO A 183 -15.62 8.08 7.07
N LEU A 184 -14.29 7.96 6.89
CA LEU A 184 -13.47 8.99 6.27
C LEU A 184 -13.40 8.82 4.74
N VAL A 185 -13.91 7.73 4.17
CA VAL A 185 -13.93 7.51 2.72
C VAL A 185 -14.85 8.52 2.06
N VAL A 186 -14.30 9.29 1.13
CA VAL A 186 -14.99 10.36 0.40
C VAL A 186 -14.58 10.37 -1.07
N ASN A 187 -15.51 10.78 -1.93
CA ASN A 187 -15.25 11.03 -3.33
C ASN A 187 -14.98 12.53 -3.55
N PHE A 188 -13.86 12.85 -4.18
CA PHE A 188 -13.42 14.20 -4.50
C PHE A 188 -13.56 14.47 -6.01
N ASN A 189 -14.03 15.69 -6.33
CA ASN A 189 -14.03 16.23 -7.67
C ASN A 189 -13.08 17.45 -7.71
N PHE A 190 -11.85 17.25 -8.16
CA PHE A 190 -10.85 18.32 -8.23
C PHE A 190 -11.09 19.17 -9.48
N GLN A 191 -11.31 20.46 -9.29
CA GLN A 191 -11.65 21.38 -10.38
C GLN A 191 -10.63 22.51 -10.53
N ARG A 192 -10.48 22.98 -11.76
CA ARG A 192 -9.73 24.20 -12.11
C ARG A 192 -10.56 25.00 -13.11
N GLY A 193 -10.91 26.23 -12.75
CA GLY A 193 -11.80 27.06 -13.59
C GLY A 193 -13.17 26.44 -13.84
N ASN A 194 -13.81 25.89 -12.79
CA ASN A 194 -15.12 25.21 -12.83
C ASN A 194 -15.19 23.98 -13.77
N LYS A 195 -14.04 23.43 -14.15
CA LYS A 195 -13.94 22.20 -14.93
C LYS A 195 -13.26 21.13 -14.09
N THR A 196 -13.83 19.92 -14.08
CA THR A 196 -13.18 18.75 -13.48
C THR A 196 -11.85 18.49 -14.17
N VAL A 197 -10.78 18.45 -13.37
CA VAL A 197 -9.46 17.99 -13.79
C VAL A 197 -9.38 16.48 -13.58
N PHE A 198 -9.68 16.02 -12.37
CA PHE A 198 -9.73 14.59 -12.05
C PHE A 198 -10.71 14.32 -10.90
N LYS A 199 -11.13 13.06 -10.76
CA LYS A 199 -11.93 12.56 -9.64
C LYS A 199 -11.12 11.53 -8.85
N SER A 200 -11.40 11.41 -7.56
CA SER A 200 -10.69 10.44 -6.71
C SER A 200 -11.59 9.92 -5.59
N THR A 201 -11.39 8.67 -5.19
CA THR A 201 -11.88 8.14 -3.91
C THR A 201 -10.71 8.08 -2.95
N ASN A 202 -10.89 8.66 -1.77
CA ASN A 202 -9.81 8.82 -0.83
C ASN A 202 -10.32 9.06 0.59
N PHE A 203 -9.41 9.26 1.55
CA PHE A 203 -9.73 9.55 2.94
C PHE A 203 -9.70 11.06 3.23
N ALA A 204 -10.70 11.56 3.95
CA ALA A 204 -10.67 12.92 4.48
C ALA A 204 -9.43 13.11 5.37
N GLY A 205 -8.60 14.11 5.03
CA GLY A 205 -7.34 14.40 5.72
C GLY A 205 -6.08 13.86 5.02
N TYR A 206 -6.22 12.99 4.01
CA TYR A 206 -5.10 12.52 3.19
C TYR A 206 -5.00 13.32 1.89
N VAL A 207 -3.84 13.92 1.62
CA VAL A 207 -3.63 14.86 0.49
C VAL A 207 -3.03 14.19 -0.76
N GLY A 208 -2.42 13.01 -0.59
CA GLY A 208 -2.02 12.14 -1.70
C GLY A 208 -3.21 11.39 -2.31
N MET A 209 -3.04 10.67 -3.42
CA MET A 209 -4.14 9.95 -4.09
C MET A 209 -3.83 8.46 -4.25
N LEU A 210 -4.73 7.57 -3.81
CA LEU A 210 -4.54 6.12 -3.98
C LEU A 210 -5.40 5.53 -5.10
N THR A 211 -6.44 6.25 -5.50
CA THR A 211 -7.42 5.84 -6.50
C THR A 211 -7.95 7.08 -7.20
N GLY A 212 -7.92 7.13 -8.52
CA GLY A 212 -8.51 8.25 -9.24
C GLY A 212 -8.59 8.06 -10.75
N ILE A 213 -9.34 8.96 -11.37
CA ILE A 213 -9.56 9.00 -12.80
C ILE A 213 -9.44 10.44 -13.30
N ARG A 214 -8.73 10.61 -14.41
CA ARG A 214 -8.75 11.80 -15.24
C ARG A 214 -9.72 11.55 -16.41
N PRO A 215 -10.94 12.15 -16.39
CA PRO A 215 -12.00 11.82 -17.33
C PRO A 215 -11.55 11.87 -18.80
N GLY A 216 -11.80 10.81 -19.55
CA GLY A 216 -11.46 10.73 -20.97
C GLY A 216 -9.98 10.51 -21.27
N GLU A 217 -9.08 10.45 -20.28
CA GLU A 217 -7.64 10.28 -20.49
C GLU A 217 -7.10 8.98 -19.88
N PHE A 218 -7.14 8.84 -18.55
CA PHE A 218 -6.63 7.66 -17.85
C PHE A 218 -7.22 7.49 -16.44
N SER A 219 -7.10 6.29 -15.91
CA SER A 219 -7.41 5.91 -14.52
C SER A 219 -6.17 5.33 -13.85
N LEU A 220 -6.00 5.60 -12.56
CA LEU A 220 -4.81 5.25 -11.79
C LEU A 220 -5.18 4.71 -10.41
N THR A 221 -4.60 3.57 -10.06
CA THR A 221 -4.59 3.04 -8.69
C THR A 221 -3.18 2.66 -8.29
N THR A 222 -2.92 2.63 -6.99
CA THR A 222 -1.63 2.22 -6.44
C THR A 222 -1.81 1.10 -5.44
N ASN A 223 -0.91 0.12 -5.47
CA ASN A 223 -0.84 -0.95 -4.49
C ASN A 223 0.54 -0.95 -3.84
N GLU A 224 0.58 -1.27 -2.53
CA GLU A 224 1.83 -1.43 -1.79
C GLU A 224 2.65 -2.60 -2.33
N ARG A 225 3.98 -2.43 -2.37
CA ARG A 225 4.93 -3.49 -2.73
C ARG A 225 5.92 -3.72 -1.60
N PHE A 226 5.91 -4.88 -0.97
CA PHE A 226 6.82 -5.15 0.14
C PHE A 226 8.24 -5.47 -0.33
N ASN A 227 9.24 -4.79 0.26
CA ASN A 227 10.67 -5.04 0.01
C ASN A 227 11.51 -4.70 1.25
N LEU A 228 12.70 -5.30 1.39
CA LEU A 228 13.67 -4.96 2.43
C LEU A 228 14.18 -3.52 2.29
N ASP A 229 14.37 -3.03 1.05
CA ASP A 229 14.58 -1.61 0.74
C ASP A 229 13.21 -0.91 0.57
N GLY A 230 12.43 -0.93 1.66
CA GLY A 230 11.05 -0.44 1.72
C GLY A 230 10.91 1.02 2.15
N GLY A 231 9.67 1.45 2.42
CA GLY A 231 9.36 2.84 2.78
C GLY A 231 10.11 3.39 3.99
N TYR A 232 10.46 2.55 4.97
CA TYR A 232 11.25 2.97 6.14
C TYR A 232 12.62 3.55 5.78
N VAL A 233 13.31 2.96 4.79
CA VAL A 233 14.60 3.47 4.32
C VAL A 233 14.42 4.83 3.65
N GLY A 234 13.37 4.98 2.82
CA GLY A 234 13.03 6.26 2.19
C GLY A 234 12.70 7.36 3.20
N ILE A 235 11.94 7.04 4.25
CA ILE A 235 11.60 7.99 5.32
C ILE A 235 12.85 8.41 6.09
N LEU A 236 13.76 7.48 6.42
CA LEU A 236 15.02 7.81 7.09
C LEU A 236 15.92 8.69 6.22
N GLU A 237 16.07 8.36 4.93
CA GLU A 237 16.80 9.20 3.96
C GLU A 237 16.22 10.62 3.91
N TRP A 238 14.89 10.74 3.90
CA TRP A 238 14.19 12.02 3.90
C TRP A 238 14.47 12.85 5.17
N ILE A 239 14.40 12.22 6.34
CA ILE A 239 14.69 12.84 7.64
C ILE A 239 16.15 13.34 7.68
N PHE A 240 17.09 12.54 7.18
CA PHE A 240 18.51 12.91 7.09
C PHE A 240 18.85 13.87 5.94
N GLY A 241 17.86 14.41 5.24
CA GLY A 241 18.02 15.49 4.27
C GLY A 241 18.15 15.06 2.81
N LYS A 242 18.14 13.76 2.52
CA LYS A 242 18.12 13.24 1.14
C LYS A 242 16.67 13.15 0.64
N ARG A 243 16.21 14.23 0.00
CA ARG A 243 14.81 14.47 -0.38
C ARG A 243 14.59 14.51 -1.90
N ASP A 244 15.31 13.67 -2.63
CA ASP A 244 15.28 13.59 -4.10
C ASP A 244 14.29 12.56 -4.66
N GLY A 245 13.59 11.82 -3.80
CA GLY A 245 12.47 10.95 -4.16
C GLY A 245 11.11 11.62 -3.88
N MET A 246 10.05 11.07 -4.46
CA MET A 246 8.68 11.51 -4.22
C MET A 246 7.89 10.46 -3.43
N TRP A 247 7.03 10.93 -2.53
CA TRP A 247 6.06 10.10 -1.81
C TRP A 247 5.10 9.49 -2.83
N MET A 248 4.75 8.21 -2.69
CA MET A 248 3.96 7.50 -3.68
C MET A 248 2.59 8.18 -3.88
N GLY A 249 1.88 8.49 -2.78
CA GLY A 249 0.60 9.21 -2.86
C GLY A 249 0.70 10.62 -3.45
N PHE A 250 1.84 11.29 -3.31
CA PHE A 250 2.04 12.63 -3.87
C PHE A 250 2.36 12.57 -5.37
N LEU A 251 3.12 11.56 -5.81
CA LEU A 251 3.35 11.31 -7.23
C LEU A 251 2.04 11.05 -7.96
N THR A 252 1.21 10.13 -7.45
CA THR A 252 -0.08 9.81 -8.06
C THR A 252 -1.03 11.01 -8.10
N ARG A 253 -1.07 11.84 -7.04
CA ARG A 253 -1.80 13.12 -7.04
C ARG A 253 -1.29 14.04 -8.15
N LYS A 254 0.03 14.22 -8.26
CA LYS A 254 0.65 15.07 -9.29
C LYS A 254 0.36 14.56 -10.69
N VAL A 255 0.40 13.25 -10.91
CA VAL A 255 0.10 12.62 -12.20
C VAL A 255 -1.37 12.84 -12.58
N LEU A 256 -2.32 12.55 -11.68
CA LEU A 256 -3.75 12.80 -11.93
C LEU A 256 -4.04 14.27 -12.24
N GLU A 257 -3.37 15.19 -11.53
CA GLU A 257 -3.59 16.62 -11.66
C GLU A 257 -2.98 17.21 -12.93
N ASN A 258 -1.78 16.76 -13.34
CA ASN A 258 -0.96 17.45 -14.33
C ASN A 258 -0.59 16.63 -15.58
N ALA A 259 -0.63 15.30 -15.54
CA ALA A 259 -0.36 14.51 -16.73
C ALA A 259 -1.48 14.72 -17.77
N THR A 260 -1.10 14.62 -19.04
CA THR A 260 -1.96 15.00 -20.18
C THR A 260 -2.37 13.83 -21.06
N SER A 261 -1.88 12.64 -20.76
CA SER A 261 -2.21 11.40 -21.47
C SER A 261 -1.79 10.17 -20.66
N TYR A 262 -2.28 9.00 -21.07
CA TYR A 262 -1.83 7.72 -20.54
C TYR A 262 -0.30 7.51 -20.68
N GLU A 263 0.30 7.84 -21.82
CA GLU A 263 1.75 7.64 -22.03
C GLU A 263 2.59 8.61 -21.19
N ASP A 264 2.13 9.85 -21.04
CA ASP A 264 2.75 10.83 -20.12
C ASP A 264 2.66 10.35 -18.67
N ALA A 265 1.47 9.91 -18.23
CA ALA A 265 1.27 9.33 -16.90
C ALA A 265 2.16 8.10 -16.67
N LYS A 266 2.20 7.17 -17.62
CA LYS A 266 3.05 5.98 -17.59
C LYS A 266 4.53 6.35 -17.48
N GLY A 267 5.01 7.29 -18.29
CA GLY A 267 6.39 7.77 -18.23
C GLY A 267 6.75 8.37 -16.86
N GLN A 268 5.89 9.24 -16.32
CA GLN A 268 6.10 9.83 -14.99
C GLN A 268 6.11 8.75 -13.90
N LEU A 269 5.18 7.80 -13.94
CA LEU A 269 5.06 6.70 -12.97
C LEU A 269 6.18 5.67 -13.08
N SER A 270 6.82 5.51 -14.23
CA SER A 270 7.97 4.60 -14.42
C SER A 270 9.31 5.23 -14.04
N LEU A 271 9.48 6.54 -14.23
CA LEU A 271 10.79 7.19 -14.13
C LEU A 271 11.01 7.97 -12.83
N THR A 272 9.94 8.42 -12.17
CA THR A 272 10.10 9.22 -10.95
C THR A 272 10.67 8.37 -9.82
N LYS A 273 11.74 8.85 -9.18
CA LYS A 273 12.28 8.27 -7.95
C LYS A 273 11.26 8.31 -6.81
N LEU A 274 11.10 7.22 -6.09
CA LEU A 274 10.15 7.04 -4.99
C LEU A 274 10.84 6.89 -3.64
N LEU A 275 10.11 7.16 -2.56
CA LEU A 275 10.54 6.84 -1.20
C LEU A 275 10.32 5.36 -0.89
N ALA A 276 9.26 4.76 -1.41
CA ALA A 276 8.88 3.37 -1.22
C ALA A 276 8.68 2.67 -2.58
N PRO A 277 8.95 1.35 -2.68
CA PRO A 277 8.49 0.53 -3.80
C PRO A 277 6.95 0.53 -3.91
N ALA A 278 6.42 0.36 -5.13
CA ALA A 278 4.97 0.37 -5.36
C ALA A 278 4.61 -0.41 -6.63
N TYR A 279 3.33 -0.74 -6.77
CA TYR A 279 2.72 -1.08 -8.06
C TYR A 279 1.80 0.06 -8.48
N PHE A 280 2.00 0.59 -9.68
CA PHE A 280 1.04 1.50 -10.29
C PHE A 280 0.23 0.76 -11.34
N ILE A 281 -1.08 0.76 -11.18
CA ILE A 281 -2.00 0.15 -12.13
C ILE A 281 -2.65 1.30 -12.89
N LEU A 282 -2.47 1.32 -14.20
CA LEU A 282 -2.86 2.44 -15.07
C LEU A 282 -3.73 1.92 -16.20
N GLY A 283 -4.91 2.51 -16.40
CA GLY A 283 -5.78 2.27 -17.55
C GLY A 283 -5.92 3.53 -18.38
N GLY A 284 -5.89 3.43 -19.69
CA GLY A 284 -6.03 4.56 -20.62
C GLY A 284 -7.39 4.59 -21.32
N ASN A 285 -7.46 5.37 -22.40
CA ASN A 285 -8.69 5.61 -23.17
C ASN A 285 -8.69 4.98 -24.57
N ARG A 286 -7.73 4.09 -24.87
CA ARG A 286 -7.64 3.37 -26.15
C ARG A 286 -7.34 1.89 -25.92
N THR A 287 -7.69 1.06 -26.90
CA THR A 287 -7.33 -0.35 -26.95
C THR A 287 -5.86 -0.61 -26.63
N GLY A 288 -5.60 -1.57 -25.75
CA GLY A 288 -4.28 -1.94 -25.27
C GLY A 288 -3.67 -1.01 -24.22
N GLN A 289 -4.28 0.15 -23.91
CA GLN A 289 -3.77 1.03 -22.86
C GLN A 289 -4.24 0.54 -21.49
N GLY A 290 -3.53 -0.44 -20.95
CA GLY A 290 -3.67 -0.87 -19.57
C GLY A 290 -2.38 -1.56 -19.12
N CYS A 291 -1.85 -1.22 -17.96
CA CYS A 291 -0.63 -1.82 -17.46
C CYS A 291 -0.53 -1.85 -15.94
N VAL A 292 0.37 -2.72 -15.46
CA VAL A 292 0.90 -2.73 -14.11
C VAL A 292 2.39 -2.36 -14.19
N ILE A 293 2.79 -1.30 -13.49
CA ILE A 293 4.17 -0.83 -13.42
C ILE A 293 4.73 -1.26 -12.07
N THR A 294 5.66 -2.22 -12.08
CA THR A 294 6.32 -2.70 -10.86
C THR A 294 7.56 -1.87 -10.56
N ARG A 295 7.54 -1.15 -9.44
CA ARG A 295 8.59 -0.18 -9.08
C ARG A 295 9.43 -0.62 -7.87
N THR A 296 10.73 -0.39 -7.95
CA THR A 296 11.54 -0.13 -6.76
C THR A 296 11.56 1.38 -6.47
N ARG A 297 12.24 1.78 -5.40
CA ARG A 297 12.50 3.19 -5.09
C ARG A 297 13.14 3.96 -6.25
N ILE A 298 13.96 3.33 -7.07
CA ILE A 298 14.74 4.01 -8.13
C ILE A 298 14.52 3.48 -9.54
N ASN A 299 14.08 2.23 -9.69
CA ASN A 299 13.98 1.57 -10.99
C ASN A 299 12.55 1.13 -11.29
N THR A 300 12.24 0.95 -12.57
CA THR A 300 11.11 0.12 -13.02
C THR A 300 11.64 -1.28 -13.27
N LEU A 301 11.06 -2.28 -12.59
CA LEU A 301 11.43 -3.68 -12.76
C LEU A 301 10.71 -4.30 -13.96
N ASP A 302 9.44 -3.97 -14.13
CA ASP A 302 8.62 -4.48 -15.22
C ASP A 302 7.44 -3.54 -15.51
N ILE A 303 6.96 -3.59 -16.74
CA ILE A 303 5.71 -2.97 -17.17
C ILE A 303 4.88 -4.06 -17.84
N TRP A 304 3.91 -4.58 -17.10
CA TRP A 304 3.05 -5.67 -17.56
C TRP A 304 1.79 -5.11 -18.21
N GLU A 305 1.76 -5.09 -19.55
CA GLU A 305 0.68 -4.48 -20.32
C GLU A 305 -0.40 -5.46 -20.75
N LEU A 306 -1.60 -4.94 -20.99
CA LEU A 306 -2.60 -5.58 -21.83
C LEU A 306 -1.97 -5.94 -23.19
N TYR A 307 -2.33 -7.10 -23.70
CA TYR A 307 -1.82 -7.54 -25.00
C TYR A 307 -2.83 -8.42 -25.72
N MET A 308 -3.75 -7.75 -26.41
CA MET A 308 -4.88 -8.37 -27.10
C MET A 308 -4.47 -9.44 -28.10
N LYS A 309 -3.32 -9.28 -28.77
CA LYS A 309 -2.79 -10.26 -29.74
C LYS A 309 -2.47 -11.63 -29.12
N LEU A 310 -2.17 -11.68 -27.83
CA LEU A 310 -1.95 -12.94 -27.09
C LEU A 310 -3.13 -13.27 -26.16
N GLY A 311 -4.29 -12.64 -26.36
CA GLY A 311 -5.48 -12.88 -25.55
C GLY A 311 -5.39 -12.35 -24.11
N ARG A 312 -4.44 -11.45 -23.81
CA ARG A 312 -4.36 -10.81 -22.49
C ARG A 312 -5.24 -9.56 -22.47
N TRP A 313 -6.51 -9.77 -22.15
CA TRP A 313 -7.55 -8.74 -22.07
C TRP A 313 -7.73 -8.13 -20.68
N TYR A 314 -7.01 -8.63 -19.67
CA TYR A 314 -6.91 -7.97 -18.36
C TYR A 314 -5.50 -8.08 -17.78
N VAL A 315 -5.16 -7.14 -16.90
CA VAL A 315 -4.06 -7.22 -15.95
C VAL A 315 -4.62 -7.07 -14.54
N LEU A 316 -4.05 -7.80 -13.59
CA LEU A 316 -4.50 -7.86 -12.22
C LEU A 316 -3.30 -7.85 -11.29
N GLU A 317 -3.30 -6.92 -10.34
CA GLU A 317 -2.24 -6.80 -9.35
C GLU A 317 -2.81 -6.78 -7.93
N THR A 318 -2.13 -7.49 -7.03
CA THR A 318 -2.36 -7.45 -5.58
C THR A 318 -1.19 -6.75 -4.89
N ASN A 319 -0.31 -7.49 -4.22
CA ASN A 319 0.82 -6.95 -3.44
C ASN A 319 2.10 -7.78 -3.60
N TYR A 320 2.21 -8.58 -4.65
CA TYR A 320 3.34 -9.46 -4.92
C TYR A 320 3.78 -9.28 -6.37
N ASP A 321 5.01 -9.61 -6.73
CA ASP A 321 5.40 -9.50 -8.13
C ASP A 321 4.66 -10.54 -8.98
N HIS A 322 4.25 -10.19 -10.20
CA HIS A 322 3.45 -11.09 -11.03
C HIS A 322 4.19 -12.35 -11.50
N TRP A 323 5.53 -12.30 -11.53
CA TRP A 323 6.39 -13.44 -11.81
C TRP A 323 6.68 -14.32 -10.58
N GLU A 324 6.28 -13.88 -9.38
CA GLU A 324 6.46 -14.62 -8.13
C GLU A 324 5.16 -15.32 -7.69
N LYS A 325 5.32 -16.34 -6.85
CA LYS A 325 4.16 -16.99 -6.20
C LYS A 325 3.58 -16.05 -5.13
N PRO A 326 2.24 -15.99 -4.98
CA PRO A 326 1.60 -15.31 -3.86
C PRO A 326 2.08 -15.87 -2.51
N MET A 327 2.02 -15.05 -1.46
CA MET A 327 2.27 -15.54 -0.11
C MET A 327 1.19 -16.56 0.28
N ILE A 328 1.59 -17.67 0.91
CA ILE A 328 0.69 -18.80 1.21
C ILE A 328 -0.53 -18.38 2.05
N PHE A 329 -0.39 -17.36 2.89
CA PHE A 329 -1.43 -16.87 3.77
C PHE A 329 -2.27 -15.72 3.20
N ASP A 330 -1.87 -15.11 2.07
CA ASP A 330 -2.63 -14.06 1.36
C ASP A 330 -2.53 -14.31 -0.15
N ASP A 331 -3.39 -15.20 -0.67
CA ASP A 331 -3.54 -15.40 -2.11
C ASP A 331 -4.91 -14.87 -2.59
N ARG A 332 -4.97 -13.56 -2.82
CA ARG A 332 -6.10 -12.89 -3.49
C ARG A 332 -5.98 -12.92 -5.02
N ARG A 333 -4.77 -13.07 -5.56
CA ARG A 333 -4.51 -13.05 -7.02
C ARG A 333 -5.15 -14.24 -7.71
N THR A 334 -4.86 -15.46 -7.25
CA THR A 334 -5.36 -16.69 -7.88
C THR A 334 -6.89 -16.75 -7.95
N PRO A 335 -7.66 -16.52 -6.85
CA PRO A 335 -9.11 -16.52 -6.92
C PRO A 335 -9.66 -15.39 -7.78
N ALA A 336 -9.06 -14.19 -7.77
CA ALA A 336 -9.50 -13.09 -8.62
C ALA A 336 -9.28 -13.40 -10.11
N MET A 337 -8.12 -13.92 -10.49
CA MET A 337 -7.84 -14.37 -11.87
C MET A 337 -8.78 -15.49 -12.31
N LYS A 338 -9.11 -16.43 -11.41
CA LYS A 338 -10.10 -17.47 -11.68
C LYS A 338 -11.48 -16.86 -12.00
N CYS A 339 -11.92 -15.87 -11.22
CA CYS A 339 -13.20 -15.19 -11.46
C CYS A 339 -13.18 -14.37 -12.76
N MET A 340 -12.06 -13.69 -13.07
CA MET A 340 -11.89 -12.99 -14.35
C MET A 340 -11.96 -13.95 -15.54
N ASN A 341 -11.28 -15.09 -15.46
CA ASN A 341 -11.33 -16.11 -16.51
C ASN A 341 -12.73 -16.71 -16.70
N GLN A 342 -13.49 -16.86 -15.62
CA GLN A 342 -14.89 -17.31 -15.68
C GLN A 342 -15.84 -16.26 -16.26
N THR A 343 -15.59 -14.97 -15.96
CA THR A 343 -16.36 -13.84 -16.51
C THR A 343 -16.18 -13.76 -18.03
N THR A 344 -14.95 -14.00 -18.51
CA THR A 344 -14.52 -13.85 -19.91
C THR A 344 -14.56 -12.40 -20.41
N GLN A 345 -13.85 -12.13 -21.51
CA GLN A 345 -13.86 -10.82 -22.15
C GLN A 345 -15.25 -10.41 -22.66
N ALA A 346 -16.10 -11.37 -23.05
CA ALA A 346 -17.41 -11.09 -23.62
C ALA A 346 -18.38 -10.45 -22.61
N ASN A 347 -18.20 -10.73 -21.32
CA ASN A 347 -19.13 -10.29 -20.27
C ASN A 347 -18.48 -9.27 -19.32
N ILE A 348 -17.29 -8.77 -19.64
CA ILE A 348 -16.60 -7.81 -18.77
C ILE A 348 -17.32 -6.47 -18.76
N SER A 349 -17.58 -5.97 -17.54
CA SER A 349 -18.23 -4.70 -17.25
C SER A 349 -17.84 -4.23 -15.84
N LEU A 350 -18.22 -3.01 -15.45
CA LEU A 350 -18.04 -2.55 -14.07
C LEU A 350 -18.76 -3.47 -13.06
N ALA A 351 -19.96 -3.98 -13.41
CA ALA A 351 -20.71 -4.90 -12.56
C ALA A 351 -19.99 -6.23 -12.34
N SER A 352 -19.48 -6.84 -13.40
CA SER A 352 -18.74 -8.11 -13.28
C SER A 352 -17.40 -7.93 -12.55
N ILE A 353 -16.73 -6.77 -12.71
CA ILE A 353 -15.54 -6.45 -11.90
C ILE A 353 -15.91 -6.32 -10.42
N TYR A 354 -17.05 -5.70 -10.10
CA TYR A 354 -17.54 -5.63 -8.74
C TYR A 354 -17.81 -7.01 -8.14
N ASP A 355 -18.34 -7.96 -8.93
CA ASP A 355 -18.53 -9.36 -8.50
C ASP A 355 -17.19 -10.04 -8.17
N VAL A 356 -16.17 -9.86 -9.03
CA VAL A 356 -14.80 -10.36 -8.76
C VAL A 356 -14.25 -9.77 -7.47
N LEU A 357 -14.36 -8.44 -7.30
CA LEU A 357 -13.89 -7.72 -6.12
C LEU A 357 -14.73 -7.99 -4.87
N SER A 358 -15.91 -8.60 -5.01
CA SER A 358 -16.77 -9.00 -3.89
C SER A 358 -16.56 -10.46 -3.46
N THR A 359 -15.74 -11.21 -4.21
CA THR A 359 -15.48 -12.62 -3.94
C THR A 359 -14.40 -12.76 -2.86
N LYS A 360 -14.64 -13.54 -1.81
CA LYS A 360 -13.63 -13.82 -0.78
C LYS A 360 -12.53 -14.75 -1.36
N PRO A 361 -11.23 -14.53 -1.09
CA PRO A 361 -10.65 -13.53 -0.18
C PRO A 361 -10.36 -12.15 -0.80
N VAL A 362 -10.68 -11.90 -2.08
CA VAL A 362 -10.49 -10.58 -2.72
C VAL A 362 -11.21 -9.47 -1.94
N LEU A 363 -12.43 -9.77 -1.47
CA LEU A 363 -13.07 -9.07 -0.37
C LEU A 363 -12.66 -9.71 0.96
N ASN A 364 -12.10 -8.92 1.86
CA ASN A 364 -11.61 -9.36 3.17
C ASN A 364 -12.00 -8.35 4.28
N LYS A 365 -11.56 -8.59 5.52
CA LYS A 365 -11.84 -7.70 6.67
C LYS A 365 -11.09 -6.37 6.62
N LEU A 366 -10.05 -6.23 5.81
CA LEU A 366 -9.33 -4.97 5.62
C LEU A 366 -9.96 -4.10 4.54
N THR A 367 -10.79 -4.68 3.66
CA THR A 367 -11.42 -3.96 2.56
C THR A 367 -12.27 -2.81 3.09
N THR A 368 -11.77 -1.60 2.90
CA THR A 368 -12.37 -0.35 3.36
C THR A 368 -13.34 0.16 2.32
N TYR A 369 -12.93 0.16 1.05
CA TYR A 369 -13.79 0.54 -0.07
C TYR A 369 -13.45 -0.23 -1.35
N THR A 370 -14.40 -0.26 -2.27
CA THR A 370 -14.24 -0.70 -3.66
C THR A 370 -14.53 0.47 -4.58
N SER A 371 -13.69 0.67 -5.59
CA SER A 371 -13.89 1.69 -6.62
C SER A 371 -13.96 1.04 -8.00
N LEU A 372 -14.84 1.58 -8.84
CA LEU A 372 -15.08 1.17 -10.21
C LEU A 372 -14.99 2.41 -11.09
N MET A 373 -14.20 2.33 -12.17
CA MET A 373 -13.92 3.45 -13.05
C MET A 373 -13.99 3.01 -14.50
N GLU A 374 -14.55 3.86 -15.34
CA GLU A 374 -14.55 3.70 -16.79
C GLU A 374 -13.95 4.97 -17.42
N VAL A 375 -12.86 4.80 -18.16
CA VAL A 375 -12.05 5.95 -18.64
C VAL A 375 -12.79 6.78 -19.68
N SER A 376 -13.48 6.12 -20.62
CA SER A 376 -14.21 6.74 -21.74
C SER A 376 -15.30 7.70 -21.26
N THR A 377 -16.07 7.29 -20.25
CA THR A 377 -17.19 8.07 -19.68
C THR A 377 -16.73 8.99 -18.55
N GLY A 378 -15.53 8.76 -17.99
CA GLY A 378 -15.05 9.46 -16.80
C GLY A 378 -15.85 9.11 -15.55
N SER A 379 -16.49 7.93 -15.52
CA SER A 379 -17.24 7.46 -14.37
C SER A 379 -16.29 7.00 -13.26
N LEU A 380 -16.65 7.31 -12.02
CA LEU A 380 -16.01 6.81 -10.82
C LEU A 380 -17.10 6.61 -9.79
N GLU A 381 -17.28 5.37 -9.38
CA GLU A 381 -18.20 4.94 -8.35
C GLU A 381 -17.42 4.22 -7.26
N SER A 382 -17.81 4.45 -6.01
CA SER A 382 -17.14 3.84 -4.88
C SER A 382 -18.10 3.47 -3.77
N TYR A 383 -17.82 2.34 -3.14
CA TYR A 383 -18.67 1.71 -2.15
C TYR A 383 -17.83 1.32 -0.93
N ILE A 384 -18.18 1.83 0.25
CA ILE A 384 -17.62 1.36 1.52
C ILE A 384 -18.02 -0.11 1.68
N ARG A 385 -17.08 -0.96 2.10
CA ARG A 385 -17.27 -2.40 2.14
C ARG A 385 -17.31 -2.94 3.56
N ASP A 386 -18.02 -4.05 3.69
CA ASP A 386 -18.01 -4.90 4.86
C ASP A 386 -17.83 -6.36 4.43
N CYS A 387 -17.17 -7.15 5.27
CA CYS A 387 -17.02 -8.58 5.07
C CYS A 387 -17.57 -9.35 6.28
N PRO A 388 -18.87 -9.71 6.27
CA PRO A 388 -19.49 -10.47 7.35
C PRO A 388 -18.82 -11.82 7.58
N ASN A 389 -18.82 -12.27 8.83
CA ASN A 389 -18.27 -13.56 9.21
C ASN A 389 -19.08 -14.71 8.56
N PRO A 390 -18.41 -15.79 8.10
CA PRO A 390 -16.97 -16.03 8.10
C PRO A 390 -16.26 -15.23 6.99
N CYS A 391 -15.17 -14.53 7.32
CA CYS A 391 -14.33 -13.82 6.36
C CYS A 391 -12.88 -13.77 6.83
N THR A 392 -11.94 -13.81 5.88
CA THR A 392 -10.51 -13.76 6.15
C THR A 392 -10.10 -12.38 6.68
N PRO A 393 -9.18 -12.31 7.66
CA PRO A 393 -8.66 -11.04 8.15
C PRO A 393 -7.88 -10.22 7.11
N TRP A 394 -7.36 -10.84 6.04
CA TRP A 394 -6.64 -10.18 4.93
C TRP A 394 -6.85 -10.96 3.64
#